data_AF-A0A523GIP0-F1
#
_entry.id   AF-A0A523GIP0-F1
#
_cell.length_a   1.000
_cell.length_b   1.000
_cell.length_c   1.000
_cell.angle_alpha   90.00
_cell.angle_beta   90.00
_cell.angle_gamma   90.00
#
_symmetry.space_group_name_H-M   'P 1'
#
loop_
_entity.id
_entity.type
_entity.pdbx_description
1 polymer ?
#
loop_
_entity_poly.entity_id
_entity_poly.type
_entity_poly.pdbx_seq_one_letter_code
_entity_poly.pdbx_strand_id
1 'polypeptide(L)'
;MSGTEIFCSGQIVFLIISKSSDRGFITEGPFGVDYIIISNNAVKDFAHLQKLFTFKKVIFDSSNDFYYLQQAVRDLNRLGLKYHNVKEKGAFIIDTG
;
A
#
# COMPACT_ATOMS: atom_id res chain seq x y z
N MET A 1 10.80 11.20 -2.24
CA MET A 1 9.74 11.03 -3.26
C MET A 1 8.46 11.55 -2.65
N SER A 2 7.83 12.57 -3.23
CA SER A 2 6.61 13.19 -2.67
C SER A 2 5.49 13.10 -3.70
N GLY A 3 4.61 12.12 -3.55
CA GLY A 3 3.50 11.90 -4.48
C GLY A 3 2.87 10.52 -4.38
N THR A 4 1.78 10.35 -5.12
CA THR A 4 1.31 9.02 -5.53
C THR A 4 2.00 8.70 -6.85
N GLU A 5 2.68 7.56 -6.91
CA GLU A 5 3.45 7.15 -8.08
C GLU A 5 3.04 5.72 -8.47
N ILE A 6 2.97 5.45 -9.78
CA ILE A 6 2.85 4.10 -10.31
C ILE A 6 4.20 3.74 -10.91
N PHE A 7 4.76 2.61 -10.49
CA PHE A 7 6.04 2.11 -10.96
C PHE A 7 5.87 0.71 -11.53
N CYS A 8 6.43 0.45 -12.70
CA CYS A 8 6.40 -0.86 -13.34
C CYS A 8 7.81 -1.43 -13.44
N SER A 9 8.01 -2.67 -12.99
CA SER A 9 9.26 -3.42 -13.15
C SER A 9 8.96 -4.78 -13.74
N GLY A 10 9.34 -4.97 -15.01
CA GLY A 10 8.88 -6.13 -15.80
C GLY A 10 7.36 -6.09 -15.94
N GLN A 11 6.68 -7.14 -15.47
CA GLN A 11 5.22 -7.25 -15.46
C GLN A 11 4.58 -6.84 -14.12
N ILE A 12 5.37 -6.40 -13.15
CA ILE A 12 4.89 -6.07 -11.80
C ILE A 12 4.60 -4.58 -11.70
N VAL A 13 3.39 -4.24 -11.25
CA VAL A 13 2.92 -2.87 -11.05
C VAL A 13 2.84 -2.54 -9.57
N PHE A 14 3.54 -1.49 -9.16
CA PHE A 14 3.54 -0.95 -7.81
C PHE A 14 2.80 0.37 -7.77
N LEU A 15 1.94 0.57 -6.76
CA LEU A 15 1.39 1.86 -6.39
C LEU A 15 2.07 2.35 -5.11
N ILE A 16 2.78 3.46 -5.18
CA ILE A 16 3.41 4.10 -4.02
C ILE A 16 2.52 5.24 -3.56
N ILE A 17 2.08 5.21 -2.30
CA ILE A 17 1.28 6.26 -1.68
C ILE A 17 2.11 6.85 -0.54
N SER A 18 2.74 7.99 -0.78
CA SER A 18 3.68 8.61 0.17
C SER A 18 3.15 9.85 0.89
N LYS A 19 1.97 10.32 0.50
CA LYS A 19 1.28 11.46 1.11
C LYS A 19 -0.22 11.18 1.12
N SER A 20 -0.89 11.54 2.21
CA SER A 20 -2.35 11.54 2.24
C SER A 20 -2.87 12.51 1.18
N SER A 21 -3.60 11.99 0.20
CA SER A 21 -4.26 12.83 -0.80
C SER A 21 -5.58 13.34 -0.22
N ASP A 22 -5.68 14.64 0.03
CA ASP A 22 -6.94 15.29 0.42
C ASP A 22 -7.98 15.23 -0.72
N ARG A 23 -7.53 15.01 -1.95
CA ARG A 23 -8.36 14.92 -3.16
C ARG A 23 -8.86 13.50 -3.45
N GLY A 24 -8.50 12.52 -2.61
CA GLY A 24 -8.83 11.12 -2.83
C GLY A 24 -8.17 10.54 -4.09
N PHE A 25 -8.49 9.30 -4.43
CA PHE A 25 -8.18 8.70 -5.73
C PHE A 25 -9.48 8.64 -6.54
N ILE A 26 -9.41 8.95 -7.83
CA ILE A 26 -10.53 8.79 -8.76
C ILE A 26 -10.12 7.74 -9.78
N THR A 27 -10.91 6.69 -9.89
CA THR A 27 -10.76 5.65 -10.90
C THR A 27 -12.14 5.35 -11.48
N GLU A 28 -12.22 5.03 -12.78
CA GLU A 28 -13.48 4.66 -13.44
C GLU A 28 -13.96 3.25 -13.04
N GLY A 29 -13.11 2.51 -12.32
CA GLY A 29 -13.34 1.18 -11.76
C GLY A 29 -12.09 0.73 -10.98
N PRO A 30 -12.09 -0.47 -10.36
CA PRO A 30 -10.92 -0.95 -9.63
C PRO A 30 -9.69 -1.04 -10.54
N PHE A 31 -8.66 -0.26 -10.24
CA PHE A 31 -7.41 -0.25 -10.99
C PHE A 31 -6.48 -1.36 -10.49
N GLY A 32 -6.00 -2.21 -11.40
CA GLY A 32 -5.17 -3.35 -11.05
C GLY A 32 -3.73 -2.96 -10.80
N VAL A 33 -3.23 -3.26 -9.59
CA VAL A 33 -1.81 -3.17 -9.23
C VAL A 33 -1.40 -4.43 -8.48
N ASP A 34 -0.14 -4.84 -8.55
CA ASP A 34 0.28 -6.04 -7.82
C ASP A 34 0.45 -5.74 -6.33
N TYR A 35 1.11 -4.62 -6.03
CA TYR A 35 1.49 -4.23 -4.68
C TYR A 35 1.23 -2.75 -4.42
N ILE A 36 0.79 -2.44 -3.20
CA ILE A 36 0.68 -1.05 -2.73
C ILE A 36 1.76 -0.83 -1.68
N ILE A 37 2.62 0.16 -1.88
CA ILE A 37 3.61 0.63 -0.92
C ILE A 37 3.06 1.87 -0.22
N ILE A 38 2.96 1.82 1.10
CA ILE A 38 2.50 2.94 1.91
C ILE A 38 3.71 3.52 2.63
N SER A 39 3.89 4.83 2.48
CA SER A 39 4.90 5.62 3.19
C SER A 39 4.23 6.73 3.99
N ASN A 40 4.91 7.19 5.04
CA ASN A 40 4.55 8.36 5.85
C ASN A 40 3.09 8.34 6.36
N ASN A 41 2.58 7.17 6.76
CA ASN A 41 1.23 7.01 7.30
C ASN A 41 0.11 7.47 6.34
N ALA A 42 0.35 7.42 5.03
CA ALA A 42 -0.46 8.14 4.05
C ALA A 42 -1.90 7.62 3.86
N VAL A 43 -2.22 6.39 4.28
CA VAL A 43 -3.53 5.78 4.08
C VAL A 43 -4.27 5.63 5.40
N LYS A 44 -5.47 6.21 5.50
CA LYS A 44 -6.32 6.11 6.71
C LYS A 44 -7.50 5.15 6.56
N ASP A 45 -7.92 4.85 5.34
CA ASP A 45 -9.06 3.99 5.05
C ASP A 45 -8.71 2.91 4.03
N PHE A 46 -8.35 1.74 4.53
CA PHE A 46 -8.05 0.56 3.72
C PHE A 46 -9.29 -0.04 3.06
N ALA A 47 -10.48 0.19 3.60
CA ALA A 47 -11.73 -0.28 3.02
C ALA A 47 -12.12 0.54 1.79
N HIS A 48 -11.79 1.83 1.75
CA HIS A 48 -11.87 2.65 0.54
C HIS A 48 -10.80 2.24 -0.47
N LEU A 49 -9.57 1.99 -0.02
CA LEU A 49 -8.46 1.59 -0.89
C LEU A 49 -8.79 0.32 -1.71
N GLN A 50 -9.37 -0.73 -1.09
CA GLN A 50 -9.77 -1.96 -1.80
C GLN A 50 -10.94 -1.78 -2.79
N LYS A 51 -11.70 -0.68 -2.70
CA LYS A 51 -12.75 -0.37 -3.71
C LYS A 51 -12.14 0.22 -4.97
N LEU A 52 -11.02 0.91 -4.82
CA LEU A 52 -10.34 1.65 -5.88
C LEU A 52 -9.28 0.80 -6.59
N PHE A 53 -8.69 -0.17 -5.88
CA PHE A 53 -7.60 -0.97 -6.38
C PHE A 53 -7.79 -2.46 -6.10
N THR A 54 -7.47 -3.31 -7.08
CA THR A 54 -7.24 -4.74 -6.84
C THR A 54 -5.74 -4.95 -6.63
N PHE A 55 -5.36 -5.66 -5.57
CA PHE A 55 -3.95 -5.88 -5.23
C PHE A 55 -3.73 -7.14 -4.39
N LYS A 56 -2.50 -7.68 -4.42
CA LYS A 56 -2.12 -8.91 -3.73
C LYS A 56 -1.72 -8.68 -2.28
N LYS A 57 -1.04 -7.55 -2.00
CA LYS A 57 -0.44 -7.27 -0.69
C LYS A 57 -0.12 -5.78 -0.51
N VAL A 58 -0.26 -5.28 0.71
CA VAL A 58 0.22 -3.96 1.15
C VAL A 58 1.62 -4.08 1.74
N ILE A 59 2.52 -3.16 1.42
CA ILE A 59 3.88 -3.09 1.96
C ILE A 59 3.99 -1.77 2.72
N PHE A 60 4.29 -1.85 4.01
CA PHE A 60 4.65 -0.68 4.79
C PHE A 60 6.16 -0.52 4.78
N ASP A 61 6.64 0.58 4.22
CA ASP A 61 8.06 0.92 4.30
C ASP A 61 8.44 1.40 5.71
N SER A 62 9.72 1.66 5.92
CA SER A 62 10.27 2.07 7.22
C SER A 62 9.89 3.49 7.67
N SER A 63 9.16 4.25 6.86
CA SER A 63 8.77 5.62 7.22
C SER A 63 7.51 5.67 8.09
N ASN A 64 6.71 4.60 8.14
CA ASN A 64 5.48 4.54 8.93
C ASN A 64 5.77 4.41 10.44
N ASP A 65 5.06 5.13 11.28
CA ASP A 65 5.25 5.05 12.73
C ASP A 65 4.54 3.84 13.37
N PHE A 66 4.95 3.50 14.60
CA PHE A 66 4.45 2.32 15.31
C PHE A 66 2.94 2.38 15.57
N TYR A 67 2.42 3.56 15.95
CA TYR A 67 1.00 3.70 16.28
C TYR A 67 0.12 3.50 15.04
N TYR A 68 0.52 4.13 13.93
CA TYR A 68 -0.09 3.96 12.63
C TYR A 68 -0.07 2.50 12.20
N LEU A 69 1.09 1.84 12.25
CA LEU A 69 1.24 0.43 11.85
C LEU A 69 0.31 -0.49 12.64
N GLN A 70 0.23 -0.31 13.96
CA GLN A 70 -0.65 -1.12 14.81
C GLN A 70 -2.13 -0.97 14.42
N GLN A 71 -2.58 0.25 14.10
CA GLN A 71 -3.93 0.47 13.62
C GLN A 71 -4.15 -0.11 12.23
N ALA A 72 -3.23 0.17 11.31
CA ALA A 72 -3.30 -0.28 9.93
C ALA A 72 -3.32 -1.82 9.81
N VAL A 73 -2.49 -2.51 10.59
CA VAL A 73 -2.48 -3.98 10.64
C VAL A 73 -3.81 -4.55 11.16
N ARG A 74 -4.41 -3.94 12.19
CA ARG A 74 -5.75 -4.35 12.65
C ARG A 74 -6.80 -4.20 11.55
N ASP A 75 -6.78 -3.08 10.83
CA ASP A 75 -7.70 -2.84 9.73
C ASP A 75 -7.49 -3.81 8.56
N LEU A 76 -6.25 -4.05 8.15
CA LEU A 76 -5.92 -5.01 7.10
C LEU A 76 -6.31 -6.44 7.49
N ASN A 77 -6.06 -6.87 8.73
CA ASN A 77 -6.49 -8.18 9.23
C ASN A 77 -8.01 -8.32 9.20
N ARG A 78 -8.75 -7.29 9.64
CA ARG A 78 -10.23 -7.28 9.61
C ARG A 78 -10.77 -7.38 8.19
N LEU A 79 -10.09 -6.78 7.22
CA LEU A 79 -10.45 -6.82 5.80
C LEU A 79 -9.94 -8.08 5.07
N GLY A 80 -9.17 -8.95 5.74
CA GLY A 80 -8.56 -10.12 5.11
C GLY A 80 -7.44 -9.78 4.11
N LEU A 81 -6.87 -8.58 4.20
CA LEU A 81 -5.82 -8.10 3.29
C LEU A 81 -4.44 -8.49 3.79
N LYS A 82 -3.61 -9.03 2.88
CA LYS A 82 -2.22 -9.41 3.19
C LYS A 82 -1.34 -8.17 3.31
N TYR A 83 -0.36 -8.22 4.19
CA TYR A 83 0.63 -7.14 4.34
C TYR A 83 2.05 -7.63 4.64
N HIS A 84 3.02 -6.73 4.44
CA HIS A 84 4.40 -6.86 4.88
C HIS A 84 4.84 -5.57 5.58
N ASN A 85 5.38 -5.69 6.80
CA ASN A 85 5.93 -4.57 7.56
C ASN A 85 7.46 -4.62 7.51
N VAL A 86 8.08 -3.67 6.81
CA VAL A 86 9.54 -3.65 6.63
C VAL A 86 10.28 -3.42 7.95
N LYS A 87 9.69 -2.67 8.92
CA LYS A 87 10.34 -2.44 10.22
C LYS A 87 10.51 -3.73 11.03
N GLU A 88 9.57 -4.67 10.92
CA GLU A 88 9.57 -5.90 11.70
C GLU A 88 10.18 -7.08 10.95
N LYS A 89 9.94 -7.17 9.63
CA LYS A 89 10.29 -8.34 8.81
C LYS A 89 11.48 -8.10 7.89
N GLY A 90 12.05 -6.89 7.90
CA GLY A 90 13.10 -6.50 6.96
C GLY A 90 12.59 -6.30 5.53
N ALA A 91 13.52 -6.27 4.57
CA ALA A 91 13.22 -6.00 3.16
C ALA A 91 12.17 -6.98 2.60
N PHE A 92 11.24 -6.44 1.80
CA PHE A 92 10.31 -7.25 1.03
C PHE A 92 11.01 -7.67 -0.28
N ILE A 93 11.10 -8.98 -0.52
CA ILE A 93 11.76 -9.56 -1.69
C ILE A 93 10.71 -10.31 -2.50
N ILE A 94 10.72 -10.08 -3.82
CA ILE A 94 9.89 -10.79 -4.79
C ILE A 94 10.78 -11.30 -5.91
N ASP A 95 10.46 -12.49 -6.40
CA ASP A 95 11.04 -13.01 -7.63
C ASP A 95 10.29 -12.38 -8.81
N THR A 96 11.05 -11.86 -9.78
CA THR A 96 10.50 -11.16 -10.94
C THR A 96 10.38 -12.04 -12.17
N GLY A 97 10.98 -13.24 -12.18
CA GLY A 97 10.95 -14.17 -13.32
C GLY A 97 11.75 -13.72 -14.53
#